data_AF-Q935Y0-F1
#
_entry.id   AF-Q935Y0-F1
#
_cell.length_a   1.000
_cell.length_b   1.000
_cell.length_c   1.000
_cell.angle_alpha   90.00
_cell.angle_beta   90.00
_cell.angle_gamma   90.00
#
_symmetry.space_group_name_H-M   'P 1'
#
loop_
_entity.id
_entity.type
_entity.pdbx_description
1 polymer ?
#
loop_
_entity_poly.entity_id
_entity_poly.type
_entity_poly.pdbx_seq_one_letter_code
_entity_poly.pdbx_strand_id
1 'polypeptide(L)' 'MIETSGVVEREQGNGFYLVVLDQPPGHQCLCRAAGKLTKNKIKVLAGDKVTVEVSPYDLGRGRITFRHRK' A
#
# COMPACT_ATOMS: atom_id res chain seq x y z
N MET A 1 -8.98 3.22 11.10
CA MET A 1 -8.18 2.57 10.04
C MET A 1 -7.23 1.64 10.77
N ILE A 2 -6.97 0.47 10.20
CA ILE A 2 -6.00 -0.48 10.73
C ILE A 2 -4.71 -0.26 9.96
N GLU A 3 -3.61 -0.04 10.67
CA GLU A 3 -2.29 0.03 10.08
C GLU A 3 -1.75 -1.39 9.92
N THR A 4 -1.27 -1.71 8.73
CA THR A 4 -0.71 -3.02 8.41
C THR A 4 0.49 -2.83 7.49
N SER A 5 1.45 -3.74 7.61
CA SER A 5 2.59 -3.80 6.71
C SER A 5 2.31 -4.74 5.54
N GLY A 6 2.88 -4.41 4.39
CA GLY A 6 2.76 -5.24 3.20
C GLY A 6 3.85 -4.95 2.18
N VAL A 7 3.84 -5.76 1.13
CA VAL A 7 4.78 -5.68 0.01
C VAL A 7 4.01 -5.34 -1.26
N VAL A 8 4.52 -4.38 -2.03
CA VAL A 8 3.94 -4.03 -3.32
C VAL A 8 4.23 -5.15 -4.32
N GLU A 9 3.21 -5.77 -4.88
CA GLU A 9 3.37 -6.82 -5.90
C GLU A 9 3.57 -6.19 -7.29
N ARG A 10 2.67 -5.29 -7.69
CA ARG A 10 2.70 -4.62 -9.00
C ARG A 10 1.87 -3.34 -9.02
N GLU A 11 2.16 -2.48 -9.98
CA GLU A 11 1.31 -1.32 -10.28
C GLU A 11 0.21 -1.73 -11.29
N GLN A 12 -1.03 -1.29 -11.04
CA GLN A 12 -2.17 -1.59 -11.91
C GLN A 12 -2.55 -0.40 -12.83
N GLY A 13 -1.73 0.65 -12.82
CA GLY A 13 -2.00 1.90 -13.53
C GLY A 13 -2.95 2.82 -12.78
N ASN A 14 -3.14 4.05 -13.29
CA ASN A 14 -3.95 5.12 -12.68
C ASN A 14 -3.55 5.51 -11.24
N GLY A 15 -2.34 5.15 -10.79
CA GLY A 15 -1.85 5.38 -9.44
C GLY A 15 -2.41 4.40 -8.39
N PHE A 16 -2.93 3.25 -8.82
CA PHE A 16 -3.26 2.12 -7.95
C PHE A 16 -2.13 1.10 -7.95
N TYR A 17 -1.88 0.55 -6.77
CA TYR A 17 -0.85 -0.45 -6.49
C TYR A 17 -1.52 -1.65 -5.85
N LEU A 18 -1.13 -2.83 -6.32
CA LEU A 18 -1.51 -4.09 -5.70
C LEU A 18 -0.52 -4.38 -4.58
N VAL A 19 -1.00 -4.43 -3.34
CA VAL A 19 -0.17 -4.68 -2.15
C VAL A 19 -0.63 -5.97 -1.50
N VAL A 20 0.31 -6.87 -1.26
CA VAL A 20 0.08 -8.08 -0.46
C VAL A 20 0.31 -7.72 1.00
N LEU A 21 -0.74 -7.89 1.81
CA LEU A 21 -0.67 -7.65 3.25
C LEU A 21 0.05 -8.82 3.93
N ASP A 22 0.91 -8.51 4.92
CA ASP A 22 1.49 -9.54 5.77
C ASP A 22 0.42 -10.17 6.68
N GLN A 23 -0.58 -9.40 7.11
CA GLN A 23 -1.65 -9.82 8.01
C GLN A 23 -3.00 -9.20 7.60
N PRO A 24 -4.09 -9.97 7.41
CA PRO A 24 -4.14 -11.43 7.33
C PRO A 24 -3.36 -11.97 6.10
N PRO A 25 -2.66 -13.12 6.25
CA PRO A 25 -1.71 -13.60 5.25
C PRO A 25 -2.38 -13.90 3.89
N GLY A 26 -1.76 -13.40 2.82
CA GLY A 26 -2.19 -13.66 1.44
C GLY A 26 -3.32 -12.77 0.93
N HIS A 27 -3.76 -11.76 1.69
CA HIS A 27 -4.76 -10.82 1.19
C HIS A 27 -4.12 -9.75 0.30
N GLN A 28 -4.66 -9.60 -0.91
CA GLN A 28 -4.28 -8.54 -1.84
C GLN A 28 -5.20 -7.34 -1.65
N CYS A 29 -4.61 -6.17 -1.48
CA CYS A 29 -5.31 -4.91 -1.30
C CYS A 29 -5.00 -3.98 -2.47
N LEU A 30 -6.04 -3.35 -3.01
CA LEU A 30 -5.88 -2.27 -3.99
C LEU A 30 -5.63 -0.97 -3.22
N CYS A 31 -4.40 -0.48 -3.28
CA CYS A 31 -3.97 0.68 -2.52
C CYS A 31 -3.65 1.86 -3.42
N ARG A 32 -4.00 3.07 -2.96
CA ARG A 32 -3.52 4.32 -3.56
C ARG A 32 -2.47 4.97 -2.67
N ALA A 33 -1.48 5.62 -3.28
CA ALA A 33 -0.53 6.43 -2.53
C ALA A 33 -1.26 7.56 -1.76
N ALA A 34 -0.96 7.72 -0.47
CA ALA A 34 -1.43 8.88 0.26
C ALA A 34 -0.85 10.15 -0.37
N GLY A 35 -1.61 11.26 -0.31
CA GLY A 35 -1.18 12.52 -0.91
C GLY A 35 0.14 13.04 -0.35
N LYS A 36 0.51 12.63 0.88
CA LYS A 36 1.81 12.90 1.48
C LYS A 36 2.98 12.30 0.67
N LEU A 37 2.85 11.08 0.15
CA LEU A 37 3.88 10.49 -0.70
C LEU A 37 3.99 11.22 -2.03
N THR A 38 2.86 11.60 -2.64
CA THR A 38 2.84 12.35 -3.91
C THR A 38 3.48 13.74 -3.74
N LYS A 39 3.17 14.45 -2.65
CA LYS A 39 3.79 15.74 -2.31
C LYS A 39 5.30 15.62 -2.14
N ASN A 40 5.76 14.54 -1.48
CA ASN A 40 7.18 14.28 -1.25
C ASN A 40 7.88 13.61 -2.45
N LYS A 41 7.21 13.47 -3.60
CA LYS A 41 7.72 12.81 -4.82
C LYS A 41 8.27 11.40 -4.56
N ILE A 42 7.72 10.69 -3.57
CA ILE A 42 8.12 9.32 -3.26
C ILE A 42 7.49 8.40 -4.30
N LYS A 43 8.32 7.82 -5.16
CA LYS A 43 7.90 6.78 -6.10
C LYS A 43 7.78 5.45 -5.36
N VAL A 44 6.72 4.72 -5.62
CA VAL A 44 6.50 3.36 -5.09
C VAL A 44 6.73 2.40 -6.26
N LEU A 45 7.62 1.43 -6.09
CA LEU A 45 7.92 0.42 -7.09
C LEU A 45 7.45 -0.96 -6.59
N ALA A 46 7.29 -1.89 -7.53
CA ALA A 46 7.05 -3.29 -7.19
C ALA A 46 8.23 -3.84 -6.36
N GLY A 47 7.93 -4.59 -5.30
CA GLY A 47 8.89 -5.13 -4.34
C GLY A 47 9.21 -4.23 -3.15
N ASP A 48 8.71 -2.99 -3.11
CA ASP A 48 8.89 -2.12 -1.95
C ASP A 48 8.05 -2.58 -0.75
N LYS A 49 8.64 -2.50 0.46
CA LYS A 49 7.90 -2.63 1.72
C LYS A 49 7.20 -1.32 2.06
N VAL A 50 5.90 -1.40 2.27
CA VAL A 50 5.04 -0.25 2.54
C VAL A 50 4.18 -0.48 3.76
N THR A 51 3.89 0.59 4.49
CA THR A 51 2.81 0.61 5.47
C THR A 51 1.55 1.08 4.78
N VAL A 52 0.48 0.31 4.95
CA VAL A 52 -0.84 0.61 4.42
C VAL A 52 -1.84 0.78 5.56
N GLU A 53 -2.69 1.78 5.41
CA GLU A 53 -3.89 1.94 6.20
C GLU A 53 -5.06 1.31 5.46
N VAL A 54 -5.68 0.31 6.07
CA VAL A 54 -6.88 -0.36 5.56
C VAL A 54 -8.09 0.03 6.40
N SER A 55 -9.24 0.12 5.75
CA SER A 55 -10.50 0.30 6.48
C SER A 55 -10.88 -1.02 7.14
N PRO A 56 -11.32 -1.03 8.41
CA PRO A 56 -11.71 -2.27 9.11
C PRO A 56 -12.94 -2.94 8.48
N TYR A 57 -13.69 -2.22 7.65
CA TYR A 57 -14.88 -2.70 6.95
C TYR A 57 -14.58 -3.33 5.59
N ASP A 58 -13.47 -2.93 4.94
CA ASP A 58 -13.09 -3.35 3.60
C ASP A 58 -11.57 -3.57 3.56
N LEU A 59 -11.15 -4.82 3.74
CA LEU A 59 -9.73 -5.22 3.68
C LEU A 59 -9.15 -5.13 2.26
N GLY A 60 -10.00 -5.02 1.23
CA GLY A 60 -9.59 -4.94 -0.18
C GLY A 60 -9.19 -3.54 -0.67
N ARG A 61 -9.44 -2.48 0.12
CA ARG A 61 -9.07 -1.10 -0.24
C ARG A 61 -8.25 -0.44 0.85
N GLY A 62 -7.10 0.11 0.45
CA GLY A 62 -6.17 0.71 1.40
C GLY A 62 -5.48 1.96 0.87
N ARG A 63 -4.69 2.56 1.75
CA ARG A 63 -3.91 3.74 1.45
C ARG A 63 -2.47 3.54 1.89
N ILE A 64 -1.52 3.70 0.98
CA ILE A 64 -0.10 3.63 1.33
C ILE A 64 0.26 4.91 2.06
N THR A 65 0.65 4.81 3.33
CA THR A 65 1.05 5.97 4.15
C THR A 65 2.54 6.18 4.16
N PHE A 66 3.29 5.09 4.12
CA PHE A 66 4.73 5.13 4.27
C PHE A 66 5.41 4.07 3.41
N ARG A 67 6.55 4.44 2.82
CA ARG A 67 7.47 3.51 2.16
C ARG A 67 8.69 3.37 3.07
N HIS A 68 8.98 2.14 3.49
CA HIS A 68 10.20 1.87 4.25
C HIS A 68 11.39 1.93 3.30
N ARG A 69 12.31 2.86 3.54
CA ARG A 69 13.58 2.91 2.83
C ARG A 69 14.52 1.91 3.50
N LYS A 70 15.13 1.03 2.71
CA LYS A 70 16.24 0.20 3.18
C LYS A 70 17.46 1.07 3.47
#